data_AF-A0A382GW12-F1
#
_entry.id   AF-A0A382GW12-F1
#
_cell.length_a   1.000
_cell.length_b   1.000
_cell.length_c   1.000
_cell.angle_alpha   90.00
_cell.angle_beta   90.00
_cell.angle_gamma   90.00
#
_symmetry.space_group_name_H-M   'P 1'
#
loop_
_entity.id
_entity.type
_entity.pdbx_description
1 polymer ?
#
loop_
_entity_poly.entity_id
_entity_poly.type
_entity_poly.pdbx_seq_one_letter_code
_entity_poly.pdbx_strand_id
1 'polypeptide(L)' 'ADGRSIDVFNWFSVPAMGEFFENQEDIAGDAHFYIAWSMIVLAIIHALAALKHHFISNDDTLKQMLRLR' A
#
# COMPACT_ATOMS: atom_id res chain seq x y z
N ALA A 1 12.00 -19.36 2.63
CA ALA A 1 12.00 -18.81 1.27
C ALA A 1 12.48 -19.87 0.28
N ASP A 2 11.58 -20.43 -0.54
CA ASP A 2 11.82 -21.58 -1.42
C ASP A 2 12.72 -21.32 -2.65
N GLY A 3 13.45 -20.20 -2.69
CA GLY A 3 14.37 -19.87 -3.80
C GLY A 3 13.70 -19.59 -5.16
N ARG A 4 12.37 -19.41 -5.18
CA ARG A 4 11.60 -19.15 -6.41
C ARG A 4 11.75 -17.71 -6.88
N SER A 5 11.84 -17.51 -8.19
CA SER A 5 11.78 -16.19 -8.80
C SER A 5 10.39 -15.56 -8.71
N ILE A 6 10.33 -14.24 -8.79
CA ILE A 6 9.09 -13.46 -8.86
C ILE A 6 8.91 -12.96 -10.29
N ASP A 7 7.81 -13.33 -10.92
CA ASP A 7 7.49 -12.85 -12.27
C ASP A 7 6.80 -11.48 -12.22
N VAL A 8 7.34 -10.54 -13.00
CA VAL A 8 6.80 -9.18 -13.11
C VAL A 8 5.98 -9.09 -14.39
N PHE A 9 4.66 -9.23 -14.26
CA PHE A 9 3.70 -9.21 -15.38
C PHE A 9 4.01 -10.18 -16.53
N ASN A 10 4.79 -11.24 -16.28
CA ASN A 10 5.38 -12.14 -17.30
C ASN A 10 6.32 -11.46 -18.30
N TRP A 11 6.77 -10.23 -18.05
CA TRP A 11 7.75 -9.56 -18.92
C TRP A 11 9.18 -10.01 -18.63
N PHE A 12 9.48 -10.28 -17.37
CA PHE A 12 10.74 -10.83 -16.89
C PHE A 12 10.57 -11.39 -15.48
N SER A 13 11.56 -12.13 -15.01
CA SER A 13 11.60 -12.71 -13.67
C SER A 13 12.71 -12.07 -12.84
N VAL A 14 12.40 -11.71 -11.59
CA VAL A 14 13.38 -11.28 -10.59
C VAL A 14 13.87 -12.53 -9.86
N PRO A 15 15.17 -12.85 -9.89
CA PRO A 15 15.70 -14.04 -9.22
C PRO A 15 15.59 -13.91 -7.70
N ALA A 16 15.46 -15.05 -7.01
CA ALA A 16 15.53 -15.09 -5.56
C ALA A 16 16.93 -14.68 -5.08
N MET A 17 16.98 -13.84 -4.05
CA MET A 17 18.23 -13.38 -3.43
C MET A 17 18.68 -14.28 -2.26
N GLY A 18 17.98 -15.41 -2.06
CA GLY A 18 18.16 -16.27 -0.89
C GLY A 18 17.52 -15.70 0.39
N GLU A 19 17.86 -16.31 1.52
CA GLU A 19 17.48 -15.85 2.86
C GLU A 19 18.58 -14.96 3.43
N PHE A 20 18.20 -13.79 3.95
CA PHE A 20 19.09 -12.83 4.59
C PHE A 20 19.21 -13.08 6.10
N PHE A 21 18.17 -13.64 6.74
CA PHE A 21 18.10 -13.96 8.16
C PHE A 21 17.05 -15.05 8.42
N GLU A 22 17.19 -15.78 9.53
CA GLU A 22 16.30 -16.88 9.88
C GLU A 22 14.82 -16.44 9.94
N ASN A 23 13.94 -17.27 9.37
CA ASN A 23 12.49 -17.08 9.37
C ASN A 23 12.02 -15.82 8.62
N GLN A 24 12.81 -15.37 7.63
CA GLN A 24 12.52 -14.16 6.85
C GLN A 24 11.14 -14.19 6.20
N GLU A 25 10.70 -15.34 5.70
CA GLU A 25 9.44 -15.48 4.97
C GLU A 25 8.22 -15.17 5.86
N ASP A 26 8.18 -15.76 7.05
CA ASP A 26 7.11 -15.52 8.02
C ASP A 26 7.14 -14.08 8.53
N ILE A 27 8.33 -13.57 8.89
CA ILE A 27 8.48 -12.20 9.41
C ILE A 27 8.06 -11.17 8.35
N ALA A 28 8.46 -11.36 7.10
CA ALA A 28 8.07 -10.49 5.99
C ALA A 28 6.56 -10.61 5.70
N GLY A 29 5.99 -11.82 5.81
CA GLY A 29 4.56 -12.07 5.67
C GLY A 29 3.74 -11.32 6.71
N ASP A 30 4.09 -11.44 7.98
CA ASP A 30 3.43 -10.73 9.09
C ASP A 30 3.56 -9.21 8.94
N ALA A 31 4.77 -8.72 8.64
CA ALA A 31 5.00 -7.30 8.39
C ALA A 31 4.14 -6.80 7.22
N HIS A 32 4.11 -7.52 6.10
CA HIS A 32 3.29 -7.17 4.94
C HIS A 32 1.80 -7.13 5.30
N PHE A 33 1.31 -8.11 6.07
CA PHE A 33 -0.08 -8.16 6.52
C PHE A 33 -0.47 -6.90 7.33
N TYR A 34 0.31 -6.55 8.35
CA TYR A 34 0.00 -5.38 9.19
C TYR A 34 0.18 -4.06 8.45
N ILE A 35 1.21 -3.94 7.59
CA ILE A 35 1.44 -2.75 6.78
C ILE A 35 0.28 -2.56 5.78
N ALA A 36 -0.16 -3.62 5.12
CA ALA A 36 -1.28 -3.58 4.18
C ALA A 36 -2.57 -3.10 4.85
N TRP A 37 -2.92 -3.67 6.01
CA TRP A 37 -4.11 -3.24 6.76
C TRP A 37 -4.00 -1.80 7.26
N SER A 38 -2.82 -1.39 7.75
CA SER A 38 -2.57 -0.02 8.18
C SER A 38 -2.72 0.98 7.03
N MET A 39 -2.19 0.64 5.85
CA MET A 39 -2.35 1.42 4.62
C MET A 39 -3.81 1.55 4.20
N ILE A 40 -4.59 0.46 4.26
CA ILE A 40 -6.03 0.48 3.93
C ILE A 40 -6.78 1.40 4.89
N VAL A 41 -6.55 1.27 6.21
CA VAL A 41 -7.19 2.12 7.22
C VAL A 41 -6.82 3.58 7.00
N LEU A 42 -5.55 3.88 6.75
CA LEU A 42 -5.09 5.24 6.46
C LEU A 42 -5.75 5.81 5.20
N ALA A 43 -5.87 5.03 4.13
CA ALA A 43 -6.53 5.45 2.90
C ALA A 43 -8.02 5.75 3.14
N ILE A 44 -8.72 4.92 3.92
CA ILE A 44 -10.11 5.17 4.31
C ILE A 44 -10.22 6.47 5.11
N ILE A 45 -9.38 6.66 6.14
CA ILE A 45 -9.37 7.89 6.95
C ILE A 45 -9.08 9.11 6.07
N HIS A 46 -8.11 9.01 5.17
CA HIS A 46 -7.76 10.08 4.23
C HIS A 46 -8.93 10.45 3.32
N ALA A 47 -9.60 9.45 2.74
CA ALA A 47 -10.79 9.66 1.90
C ALA A 47 -11.93 10.30 2.71
N LEU A 48 -12.22 9.80 3.92
CA LEU A 48 -13.22 10.37 4.81
C LEU A 48 -12.89 11.82 5.19
N ALA A 49 -11.62 12.14 5.44
CA ALA A 49 -11.18 13.50 5.70
C ALA A 49 -11.46 14.41 4.50
N ALA A 50 -11.10 13.99 3.29
CA ALA A 50 -11.38 14.76 2.07
C ALA A 50 -12.88 15.00 1.86
N LEU A 51 -13.72 13.98 2.11
CA LEU A 51 -15.18 14.11 2.05
C LEU A 51 -15.73 15.04 3.15
N LYS A 52 -15.21 14.96 4.38
CA LYS A 52 -15.57 15.85 5.48
C LYS A 52 -15.21 17.30 5.16
N HIS A 53 -14.04 17.53 4.58
CA HIS A 53 -13.64 18.85 4.08
C HIS A 53 -14.62 19.37 3.02
N HIS A 54 -15.02 18.52 2.08
CA HIS A 54 -15.93 18.88 1.01
C HIS A 54 -17.35 19.21 1.50
N PHE A 55 -17.95 18.36 2.35
CA PHE A 55 -19.37 18.46 2.73
C PHE A 55 -19.62 19.26 4.01
N ILE A 56 -18.70 19.23 4.98
CA ILE A 56 -18.89 19.87 6.30
C ILE A 56 -18.08 21.15 6.37
N SER A 57 -16.78 21.09 6.06
CA SER A 57 -15.92 22.28 6.09
C SER A 57 -16.15 23.24 4.91
N ASN A 58 -16.81 22.76 3.85
CA ASN A 58 -17.15 23.54 2.66
C ASN A 58 -15.93 24.24 2.02
N ASP A 59 -14.78 23.56 2.02
CA ASP A 59 -13.57 24.04 1.35
C ASP A 59 -13.24 23.24 0.08
N ASP A 60 -12.27 23.74 -0.68
CA ASP A 60 -11.91 23.21 -2.00
C ASP A 60 -10.88 22.08 -1.96
N THR A 61 -10.53 21.52 -0.79
CA THR A 61 -9.46 20.50 -0.64
C THR A 61 -9.64 19.33 -1.61
N LEU A 62 -10.84 18.74 -1.65
CA LEU A 62 -11.14 17.62 -2.55
C LEU A 62 -11.08 18.03 -4.03
N LYS A 63 -11.58 19.23 -4.37
CA LYS A 63 -11.54 19.73 -5.75
C LYS A 63 -10.10 19.97 -6.23
N GLN A 64 -9.22 20.41 -5.33
CA GLN A 64 -7.80 20.59 -5.63
C GLN A 64 -7.10 19.25 -5.89
N MET A 65 -7.40 18.21 -5.10
CA MET A 65 -6.90 16.85 -5.36
C MET A 65 -7.33 16.33 -6.74
N LEU A 66 -8.58 16.59 -7.12
CA LEU A 66 -9.16 16.14 -8.40
C LEU A 66 -8.84 17.07 -9.59
N ARG A 67 -8.13 18.19 -9.37
CA ARG A 67 -7.84 19.21 -10.39
C ARG A 67 -9.09 19.74 -11.09
N LEU A 68 -10.17 19.93 -10.33
CA LEU A 68 -11.46 20.46 -10.80
C LEU A 68 -11.61 21.98 -10.54
N ARG A 69 -10.52 22.65 -10.19
CA ARG A 69 -10.44 24.08 -9.93
C ARG A 69 -9.35 24.70 -10.77
#